data_AF-A0A961WBS2-F1
#
_entry.id   AF-A0A961WBS2-F1
#
_cell.length_a   1.000
_cell.length_b   1.000
_cell.length_c   1.000
_cell.angle_alpha   90.00
_cell.angle_beta   90.00
_cell.angle_gamma   90.00
#
_symmetry.space_group_name_H-M   'P 1'
#
loop_
_entity.id
_entity.type
_entity.pdbx_description
1 polymer ?
#
loop_
_entity_poly.entity_id
_entity_poly.type
_entity_poly.pdbx_seq_one_letter_code
_entity_poly.pdbx_strand_id
1 'polypeptide(L)'
;MEKVTISDLGATLADITGVPQPTVMMHARRAREAGLLNKKGHGRGAAQMEPSDAAHLLGMIVAAPLAGPSIKHTVENWKRYADLHVRRGPNAPGKWKIAADLDIPQLAALGADHTLFEFLVSVIDAAKSGDLQSEIERLASENHGILIPDVRVTFHAPRCFVRATVNLAGADLAEEKPYGSVAEIVGDLRQIREFGLRTILTVGESLR
;
A
#
# COMPACT_ATOMS: atom_id res chain seq x y z
N MET A 1 -15.36 18.99 -7.61
CA MET A 1 -14.34 18.21 -6.88
C MET A 1 -13.10 19.06 -6.77
N GLU A 2 -12.67 19.30 -5.53
CA GLU A 2 -11.38 19.92 -5.23
C GLU A 2 -10.27 18.95 -5.65
N LYS A 3 -9.20 19.46 -6.26
CA LYS A 3 -8.10 18.60 -6.71
C LYS A 3 -7.19 18.31 -5.53
N VAL A 4 -7.06 17.04 -5.18
CA VAL A 4 -6.13 16.59 -4.13
C VAL A 4 -4.69 16.80 -4.61
N THR A 5 -3.97 17.66 -3.90
CA THR A 5 -2.59 18.01 -4.23
C THR A 5 -1.60 17.15 -3.43
N ILE A 6 -0.31 17.24 -3.78
CA ILE A 6 0.75 16.59 -2.99
C ILE A 6 0.78 17.07 -1.53
N SER A 7 0.39 18.32 -1.28
CA SER A 7 0.45 18.90 0.06
C SER A 7 -0.64 18.31 0.93
N ASP A 8 -1.82 18.08 0.35
CA ASP A 8 -2.96 17.46 1.02
C ASP A 8 -2.65 16.00 1.35
N LEU A 9 -2.21 15.23 0.36
CA LEU A 9 -1.77 13.85 0.55
C LEU A 9 -0.60 13.76 1.56
N GLY A 10 0.34 14.70 1.50
CA GLY A 10 1.47 14.78 2.43
C GLY A 10 1.05 15.06 3.87
N ALA A 11 0.04 15.91 4.07
CA ALA A 11 -0.55 16.16 5.39
C ALA A 11 -1.28 14.91 5.92
N THR A 12 -2.14 14.30 5.11
CA THR A 12 -2.83 13.05 5.46
C THR A 12 -1.85 11.95 5.86
N LEU A 13 -0.78 11.75 5.08
CA LEU A 13 0.23 10.74 5.37
C LEU A 13 1.01 11.07 6.66
N ALA A 14 1.31 12.34 6.92
CA ALA A 14 1.97 12.74 8.16
C ALA A 14 1.11 12.39 9.38
N ASP A 15 -0.18 12.70 9.32
CA ASP A 15 -1.12 12.47 10.41
C ASP A 15 -1.30 10.97 10.71
N ILE A 16 -1.51 10.14 9.67
CA ILE A 16 -1.78 8.72 9.88
C ILE A 16 -0.52 7.89 10.20
N THR A 17 0.65 8.32 9.74
CA THR A 17 1.91 7.60 9.99
C THR A 17 2.67 8.10 11.22
N GLY A 18 2.30 9.28 11.73
CA GLY A 18 3.03 9.97 12.79
C GLY A 18 4.40 10.52 12.35
N VAL A 19 4.71 10.46 11.06
CA VAL A 19 5.96 11.01 10.51
C VAL A 19 5.80 12.51 10.29
N PRO A 20 6.74 13.37 10.73
CA PRO A 20 6.62 14.80 10.56
C PRO A 20 6.38 15.19 9.09
N GLN A 21 5.42 16.09 8.84
CA GLN A 21 5.08 16.54 7.49
C GLN A 21 6.30 17.02 6.68
N PRO A 22 7.30 17.76 7.24
CA PRO A 22 8.51 18.09 6.50
C PRO A 22 9.26 16.87 5.97
N THR A 23 9.34 15.80 6.76
CA THR A 23 9.97 14.53 6.37
C THR A 23 9.18 13.86 5.25
N VAL A 24 7.85 13.80 5.35
CA VAL A 24 6.98 13.29 4.27
C VAL A 24 7.20 14.08 2.97
N MET A 25 7.26 15.40 3.05
CA MET A 25 7.50 16.27 1.90
C MET A 25 8.90 16.09 1.30
N MET A 26 9.90 15.71 2.09
CA MET A 26 11.21 15.33 1.57
C MET A 26 11.14 14.02 0.77
N HIS A 27 10.41 13.00 1.24
CA HIS A 27 10.16 11.79 0.45
C HIS A 27 9.42 12.12 -0.86
N ALA A 28 8.39 12.95 -0.78
CA ALA A 28 7.60 13.39 -1.92
C ALA A 28 8.45 14.14 -2.96
N ARG A 29 9.38 15.00 -2.51
CA ARG A 29 10.35 15.66 -3.38
C ARG A 29 11.25 14.64 -4.10
N ARG A 30 11.81 13.67 -3.38
CA ARG A 30 12.65 12.61 -3.98
C ARG A 30 11.88 11.76 -4.98
N ALA A 31 10.65 11.37 -4.64
CA ALA A 31 9.78 10.62 -5.53
C ALA A 31 9.47 11.40 -6.82
N ARG A 32 9.21 12.72 -6.71
CA ARG A 32 9.03 13.59 -7.87
C ARG A 32 10.31 13.72 -8.71
N GLU A 33 11.46 13.94 -8.08
CA GLU A 33 12.77 13.99 -8.77
C GLU A 33 13.01 12.70 -9.57
N ALA A 34 12.66 11.54 -8.99
CA ALA A 34 12.76 10.22 -9.63
C ALA A 34 11.65 9.90 -10.65
N GLY A 35 10.67 10.79 -10.85
CA GLY A 35 9.57 10.60 -11.80
C GLY A 35 8.49 9.61 -11.36
N LEU A 36 8.45 9.26 -10.07
CA LEU A 36 7.46 8.33 -9.50
C LEU A 36 6.13 9.00 -9.14
N LEU A 37 6.14 10.33 -9.01
CA LEU A 37 4.92 11.11 -8.77
C LEU A 37 4.50 11.87 -10.02
N ASN A 38 3.19 11.97 -10.24
CA ASN A 38 2.60 12.76 -11.30
C ASN A 38 3.06 14.23 -11.25
N LYS A 39 3.44 14.76 -12.43
CA LYS A 39 3.93 16.14 -12.62
C LYS A 39 2.99 17.00 -13.46
N LYS A 40 1.89 16.46 -13.98
CA LYS A 40 0.98 17.21 -14.87
C LYS A 40 0.24 18.30 -14.09
N GLY A 41 0.65 19.56 -14.28
CA GLY A 41 0.06 20.74 -13.64
C GLY A 41 1.13 21.73 -13.18
N HIS A 42 1.69 22.51 -14.11
CA HIS A 42 2.45 23.73 -13.77
C HIS A 42 1.53 24.94 -13.94
N GLY A 43 1.16 25.58 -12.82
CA GLY A 43 0.25 26.72 -12.75
C GLY A 43 -0.78 26.56 -11.62
N ARG A 44 -1.76 27.48 -11.52
CA ARG A 44 -2.85 27.54 -10.52
C ARG A 44 -3.77 26.29 -10.44
N GLY A 45 -3.38 25.17 -11.04
CA GLY A 45 -3.98 23.84 -10.88
C GLY A 45 -2.88 22.81 -10.65
N ALA A 46 -2.52 22.59 -9.40
CA ALA A 46 -1.55 21.57 -8.98
C ALA A 46 -1.93 20.18 -9.53
N ALA A 47 -0.93 19.32 -9.72
CA ALA A 47 -1.15 17.94 -10.15
C ALA A 47 -2.08 17.23 -9.19
N GLN A 48 -3.14 16.63 -9.73
CA GLN A 48 -4.04 15.76 -8.99
C GLN A 48 -3.29 14.46 -8.65
N MET A 49 -3.30 14.08 -7.38
CA MET A 49 -2.69 12.84 -6.92
C MET A 49 -3.59 11.65 -7.23
N GLU A 50 -2.96 10.58 -7.71
CA GLU A 50 -3.62 9.31 -8.04
C GLU A 50 -3.23 8.23 -7.01
N PRO A 51 -3.96 7.09 -6.96
CA PRO A 51 -3.61 5.96 -6.10
C PRO A 51 -2.15 5.50 -6.27
N SER A 52 -1.59 5.59 -7.48
CA SER A 52 -0.17 5.34 -7.75
C SER A 52 0.78 6.28 -7.01
N ASP A 53 0.42 7.56 -6.90
CA ASP A 53 1.23 8.57 -6.18
C ASP A 53 1.23 8.26 -4.67
N ALA A 54 0.06 7.92 -4.14
CA ALA A 54 -0.11 7.53 -2.74
C ALA A 54 0.60 6.23 -2.38
N ALA A 55 0.54 5.20 -3.24
CA ALA A 55 1.24 3.94 -3.04
C ALA A 55 2.77 4.14 -2.96
N HIS A 56 3.34 4.96 -3.84
CA HIS A 56 4.77 5.30 -3.77
C HIS A 56 5.12 6.01 -2.47
N LEU A 57 4.34 7.03 -2.09
CA LEU A 57 4.68 7.88 -0.96
C LEU A 57 4.49 7.13 0.37
N LEU A 58 3.39 6.40 0.54
CA LEU A 58 3.17 5.53 1.69
C LEU A 58 4.26 4.46 1.80
N GLY A 59 4.57 3.78 0.70
CA GLY A 59 5.63 2.78 0.64
C GLY A 59 7.00 3.34 1.03
N MET A 60 7.35 4.55 0.58
CA MET A 60 8.60 5.21 0.97
C MET A 60 8.63 5.56 2.46
N ILE A 61 7.53 6.07 3.03
CA ILE A 61 7.47 6.44 4.45
C ILE A 61 7.64 5.20 5.34
N VAL A 62 6.97 4.11 4.98
CA VAL A 62 6.93 2.88 5.80
C VAL A 62 8.16 2.00 5.58
N ALA A 63 8.56 1.79 4.32
CA ALA A 63 9.57 0.79 3.96
C ALA A 63 10.99 1.37 3.85
N ALA A 64 11.17 2.64 3.46
CA ALA A 64 12.52 3.18 3.27
C ALA A 64 13.40 3.16 4.53
N PRO A 65 12.88 3.47 5.75
CA PRO A 65 13.67 3.41 6.97
C PRO A 65 14.22 2.01 7.29
N LEU A 66 13.57 0.94 6.79
CA LEU A 66 13.98 -0.44 7.03
C LEU A 66 15.31 -0.81 6.36
N ALA A 67 15.64 -0.16 5.25
CA ALA A 67 16.90 -0.34 4.54
C ALA A 67 17.91 0.80 4.84
N GLY A 68 17.63 1.62 5.85
CA GLY A 68 18.47 2.69 6.35
C GLY A 68 17.68 4.00 6.57
N PRO A 69 18.00 4.79 7.61
CA PRO A 69 17.23 5.99 7.98
C PRO A 69 17.38 7.17 6.99
N SER A 70 18.16 7.00 5.92
CA SER A 70 18.51 8.11 5.04
C SER A 70 17.45 8.33 3.96
N ILE A 71 16.78 9.48 4.03
CA ILE A 71 15.88 9.98 2.98
C ILE A 71 16.58 10.04 1.61
N LYS A 72 17.91 10.17 1.59
CA LYS A 72 18.72 10.15 0.36
C LYS A 72 18.48 8.89 -0.46
N HIS A 73 18.34 7.75 0.20
CA HIS A 73 18.20 6.43 -0.45
C HIS A 73 16.75 5.96 -0.52
N THR A 74 15.78 6.84 -0.22
CA THR A 74 14.38 6.43 -0.10
C THR A 74 13.81 5.82 -1.38
N VAL A 75 14.22 6.32 -2.54
CA VAL A 75 13.73 5.83 -3.83
C VAL A 75 14.31 4.46 -4.13
N GLU A 76 15.63 4.29 -3.97
CA GLU A 76 16.29 3.00 -4.18
C GLU A 76 15.77 1.94 -3.20
N ASN A 77 15.62 2.31 -1.93
CA ASN A 77 15.10 1.43 -0.89
C ASN A 77 13.65 1.04 -1.14
N TRP A 78 12.80 1.99 -1.54
CA TRP A 78 11.42 1.68 -1.89
C TRP A 78 11.32 0.74 -3.08
N LYS A 79 12.07 0.98 -4.16
CA LYS A 79 12.05 0.11 -5.35
C LYS A 79 12.36 -1.35 -5.04
N ARG A 80 13.27 -1.62 -4.08
CA ARG A 80 13.56 -2.99 -3.62
C ARG A 80 12.34 -3.73 -3.05
N TYR A 81 11.37 -3.01 -2.51
CA TYR A 81 10.10 -3.55 -2.03
C TYR A 81 9.00 -3.49 -3.09
N ALA A 82 8.89 -2.36 -3.79
CA ALA A 82 7.88 -2.11 -4.80
C ALA A 82 7.87 -3.18 -5.90
N ASP A 83 9.06 -3.59 -6.34
CA ASP A 83 9.27 -4.55 -7.43
C ASP A 83 9.21 -6.02 -6.94
N LEU A 84 8.91 -6.27 -5.66
CA LEU A 84 8.76 -7.63 -5.18
C LEU A 84 7.49 -8.25 -5.77
N HIS A 85 7.67 -9.34 -6.50
CA HIS A 85 6.57 -10.15 -6.98
C HIS A 85 6.02 -11.05 -5.87
N VAL A 86 4.73 -11.35 -5.97
CA VAL A 86 4.09 -12.41 -5.18
C VAL A 86 4.85 -13.72 -5.36
N ARG A 87 5.24 -14.37 -4.25
CA ARG A 87 6.00 -15.62 -4.32
C ARG A 87 5.10 -16.74 -4.82
N ARG A 88 5.53 -17.40 -5.88
CA ARG A 88 4.95 -18.66 -6.34
C ARG A 88 5.57 -19.81 -5.56
N GLY A 89 4.75 -20.54 -4.81
CA GLY A 89 5.10 -21.76 -4.10
C GLY A 89 4.06 -22.84 -4.39
N PRO A 90 4.30 -24.10 -3.97
CA PRO A 90 3.37 -25.22 -4.22
C PRO A 90 1.95 -24.97 -3.69
N ASN A 91 1.83 -24.11 -2.67
CA ASN A 91 0.57 -23.67 -2.06
C ASN A 91 0.29 -22.17 -2.26
N ALA A 92 1.09 -21.45 -3.05
CA ALA A 92 0.83 -20.04 -3.32
C ALA A 92 -0.16 -19.97 -4.49
N PRO A 93 -1.43 -19.65 -4.25
CA PRO A 93 -2.34 -19.46 -5.37
C PRO A 93 -1.81 -18.32 -6.22
N GLY A 94 -2.08 -18.38 -7.52
CA GLY A 94 -1.91 -17.27 -8.45
C GLY A 94 -2.72 -16.05 -7.99
N LYS A 95 -3.68 -15.59 -8.79
CA LYS A 95 -4.54 -14.45 -8.42
C LYS A 95 -5.06 -14.53 -6.98
N TRP A 96 -5.31 -13.37 -6.36
CA TRP A 96 -6.00 -13.30 -5.07
C TRP A 96 -7.35 -14.03 -5.21
N LYS A 97 -7.52 -15.11 -4.45
CA LYS A 97 -8.73 -15.94 -4.42
C LYS A 97 -9.82 -15.29 -3.60
N ILE A 98 -9.46 -14.65 -2.48
CA ILE A 98 -10.40 -13.91 -1.65
C ILE A 98 -11.01 -12.73 -2.43
N ALA A 99 -10.33 -12.23 -3.47
CA ALA A 99 -10.88 -11.23 -4.38
C ALA A 99 -11.99 -11.77 -5.30
N ALA A 100 -12.23 -13.09 -5.37
CA ALA A 100 -13.41 -13.66 -6.01
C ALA A 100 -14.59 -13.76 -5.04
N ASP A 101 -14.31 -13.88 -3.74
CA ASP A 101 -15.32 -13.86 -2.67
C ASP A 101 -15.68 -12.42 -2.26
N LEU A 102 -14.78 -11.47 -2.50
CA LEU A 102 -14.96 -10.04 -2.29
C LEU A 102 -15.37 -9.36 -3.60
N ASP A 103 -16.43 -8.57 -3.58
CA ASP A 103 -16.84 -7.75 -4.73
C ASP A 103 -15.97 -6.49 -4.86
N ILE A 104 -14.65 -6.67 -4.99
CA ILE A 104 -13.65 -5.59 -5.12
C ILE A 104 -12.94 -5.72 -6.48
N PRO A 105 -13.45 -5.04 -7.52
CA PRO A 105 -12.96 -5.19 -8.90
C PRO A 105 -11.46 -4.93 -9.07
N GLN A 106 -10.90 -3.97 -8.33
CA GLN A 106 -9.50 -3.56 -8.38
C GLN A 106 -8.55 -4.69 -7.94
N LEU A 107 -8.96 -5.49 -6.95
CA LEU A 107 -8.20 -6.65 -6.49
C LEU A 107 -8.39 -7.83 -7.42
N ALA A 108 -9.60 -8.05 -7.95
CA ALA A 108 -9.89 -9.11 -8.92
C ALA A 108 -9.13 -8.93 -10.25
N ALA A 109 -8.83 -7.68 -10.62
CA ALA A 109 -8.04 -7.32 -11.79
C ALA A 109 -6.54 -7.66 -11.65
N LEU A 110 -6.03 -7.91 -10.44
CA LEU A 110 -4.61 -8.20 -10.23
C LEU A 110 -4.20 -9.49 -10.95
N GLY A 111 -3.11 -9.41 -11.71
CA GLY A 111 -2.47 -10.56 -12.33
C GLY A 111 -1.96 -11.57 -11.30
N ALA A 112 -1.76 -12.82 -11.71
CA ALA A 112 -1.20 -13.86 -10.83
C ALA A 112 0.25 -13.60 -10.39
N ASP A 113 0.95 -12.67 -11.07
CA ASP A 113 2.35 -12.32 -10.85
C ASP A 113 2.54 -10.85 -10.47
N HIS A 114 1.52 -10.22 -9.89
CA HIS A 114 1.60 -8.81 -9.56
C HIS A 114 2.71 -8.53 -8.53
N THR A 115 3.19 -7.31 -8.61
CA THR A 115 4.15 -6.71 -7.69
C THR A 115 3.45 -6.18 -6.43
N LEU A 116 4.23 -5.94 -5.38
CA LEU A 116 3.73 -5.24 -4.20
C LEU A 116 3.15 -3.87 -4.56
N PHE A 117 3.80 -3.14 -5.47
CA PHE A 117 3.32 -1.84 -5.91
C PHE A 117 1.93 -1.93 -6.54
N GLU A 118 1.71 -2.85 -7.48
CA GLU A 118 0.39 -3.05 -8.09
C GLU A 118 -0.68 -3.40 -7.06
N PHE A 119 -0.37 -4.25 -6.07
CA PHE A 119 -1.30 -4.53 -4.98
C PHE A 119 -1.66 -3.29 -4.17
N LEU A 120 -0.67 -2.46 -3.79
CA LEU A 120 -0.92 -1.23 -3.04
C LEU A 120 -1.76 -0.22 -3.84
N VAL A 121 -1.50 -0.10 -5.14
CA VAL A 121 -2.31 0.74 -6.03
C VAL A 121 -3.75 0.25 -6.05
N SER A 122 -3.98 -1.04 -6.29
CA SER A 122 -5.33 -1.62 -6.34
C SER A 122 -6.12 -1.41 -5.06
N VAL A 123 -5.50 -1.62 -3.88
CA VAL A 123 -6.23 -1.49 -2.62
C VAL A 123 -6.51 -0.03 -2.24
N ILE A 124 -5.61 0.90 -2.58
CA ILE A 124 -5.84 2.33 -2.40
C ILE A 124 -6.91 2.83 -3.39
N ASP A 125 -6.90 2.32 -4.62
CA ASP A 125 -7.91 2.65 -5.63
C ASP A 125 -9.31 2.15 -5.23
N ALA A 126 -9.41 0.93 -4.68
CA ALA A 126 -10.66 0.41 -4.12
C ALA A 126 -11.18 1.26 -2.93
N ALA A 127 -10.28 1.79 -2.10
CA ALA A 127 -10.64 2.72 -1.03
C ALA A 127 -11.08 4.09 -1.57
N LYS A 128 -10.43 4.58 -2.64
CA LYS A 128 -10.79 5.83 -3.33
C LYS A 128 -12.16 5.72 -3.99
N SER A 129 -12.46 4.64 -4.69
CA SER A 129 -13.78 4.43 -5.33
C SER A 129 -14.91 4.22 -4.33
N GLY A 130 -14.59 3.67 -3.15
CA GLY A 130 -15.60 3.31 -2.15
C GLY A 130 -15.96 1.83 -2.15
N ASP A 131 -15.49 1.06 -3.13
CA ASP A 131 -15.80 -0.37 -3.27
C ASP A 131 -15.31 -1.14 -2.03
N LEU A 132 -14.16 -0.78 -1.48
CA LEU A 132 -13.65 -1.41 -0.26
C LEU A 132 -14.57 -1.14 0.94
N GLN A 133 -15.04 0.10 1.12
CA GLN A 133 -15.96 0.45 2.21
C GLN A 133 -17.32 -0.22 2.03
N SER A 134 -17.90 -0.19 0.82
CA SER A 134 -19.18 -0.82 0.51
C SER A 134 -19.13 -2.32 0.75
N GLU A 135 -18.03 -2.97 0.39
CA GLU A 135 -17.85 -4.40 0.65
C GLU A 135 -17.73 -4.72 2.14
N ILE A 136 -17.02 -3.87 2.90
CA ILE A 136 -16.96 -3.98 4.36
C ILE A 136 -18.35 -3.85 4.99
N GLU A 137 -19.14 -2.87 4.57
CA GLU A 137 -20.50 -2.64 5.05
C GLU A 137 -21.43 -3.80 4.70
N ARG A 138 -21.34 -4.32 3.46
CA ARG A 138 -22.10 -5.48 3.00
C ARG A 138 -21.82 -6.69 3.88
N LEU A 139 -20.55 -7.04 4.06
CA LEU A 139 -20.13 -8.20 4.86
C LEU A 139 -20.51 -8.04 6.33
N ALA A 140 -20.37 -6.84 6.90
CA ALA A 140 -20.81 -6.55 8.26
C ALA A 140 -22.34 -6.72 8.40
N SER A 141 -23.12 -6.31 7.41
CA SER A 141 -24.58 -6.45 7.43
C SER A 141 -25.04 -7.91 7.35
N GLU A 142 -24.45 -8.70 6.45
CA GLU A 142 -24.79 -10.10 6.23
C GLU A 142 -24.41 -11.00 7.42
N ASN A 143 -23.35 -10.63 8.14
CA ASN A 143 -22.81 -11.43 9.23
C ASN A 143 -23.11 -10.81 10.60
N HIS A 144 -24.07 -9.87 10.69
CA HIS A 144 -24.45 -9.21 11.94
C HIS A 144 -23.26 -8.60 12.72
N GLY A 145 -22.25 -8.09 12.01
CA GLY A 145 -21.04 -7.50 12.58
C GLY A 145 -19.99 -8.51 13.07
N ILE A 146 -20.19 -9.82 12.84
CA ILE A 146 -19.24 -10.87 13.22
C ILE A 146 -18.04 -10.88 12.27
N LEU A 147 -18.23 -10.52 10.99
CA LEU A 147 -17.14 -10.38 10.02
C LEU A 147 -16.58 -8.96 10.01
N ILE A 148 -15.28 -8.83 10.28
CA ILE A 148 -14.54 -7.57 10.18
C ILE A 148 -13.41 -7.76 9.17
N PRO A 149 -13.53 -7.22 7.94
CA PRO A 149 -12.44 -7.25 6.99
C PRO A 149 -11.21 -6.51 7.54
N ASP A 150 -10.03 -7.08 7.32
CA ASP A 150 -8.74 -6.45 7.64
C ASP A 150 -7.81 -6.60 6.44
N VAL A 151 -7.08 -5.53 6.15
CA VAL A 151 -5.97 -5.54 5.19
C VAL A 151 -4.74 -5.10 5.95
N ARG A 152 -3.71 -5.95 5.95
CA ARG A 152 -2.45 -5.68 6.63
C ARG A 152 -1.28 -5.85 5.69
N VAL A 153 -0.38 -4.88 5.69
CA VAL A 153 0.87 -4.95 4.93
C VAL A 153 2.03 -4.83 5.90
N THR A 154 2.81 -5.89 6.03
CA THR A 154 3.94 -5.98 6.95
C THR A 154 5.25 -6.09 6.16
N PHE A 155 6.13 -5.13 6.37
CA PHE A 155 7.46 -5.06 5.78
C PHE A 155 8.49 -5.61 6.75
N HIS A 156 9.43 -6.38 6.23
CA HIS A 156 10.51 -7.00 6.99
C HIS A 156 11.88 -6.59 6.43
N ALA A 157 12.83 -6.37 7.32
CA ALA A 157 14.26 -6.20 7.04
C ALA A 157 15.10 -7.09 8.00
N PRO A 158 16.32 -7.50 7.62
CA PRO A 158 17.13 -7.00 6.50
C PRO A 158 16.84 -7.68 5.16
N ARG A 159 16.14 -8.82 5.17
CA ARG A 159 15.66 -9.46 3.95
C ARG A 159 14.45 -8.69 3.43
N CYS A 160 14.54 -8.09 2.24
CA CYS A 160 13.40 -7.43 1.60
C CYS A 160 12.28 -8.46 1.34
N PHE A 161 11.37 -8.53 2.30
CA PHE A 161 10.23 -9.43 2.34
C PHE A 161 9.05 -8.65 2.86
N VAL A 162 7.91 -8.83 2.22
CA VAL A 162 6.64 -8.21 2.60
C VAL A 162 5.60 -9.29 2.69
N ARG A 163 4.76 -9.22 3.71
CA ARG A 163 3.57 -10.02 3.81
C ARG A 163 2.38 -9.08 3.66
N ALA A 164 1.57 -9.28 2.62
CA ALA A 164 0.24 -8.70 2.60
C ALA A 164 -0.76 -9.77 2.99
N THR A 165 -1.67 -9.40 3.87
CA THR A 165 -2.72 -10.27 4.36
C THR A 165 -4.03 -9.55 4.15
N VAL A 166 -4.96 -10.20 3.44
CA VAL A 166 -6.36 -9.78 3.34
C VAL A 166 -7.17 -10.83 4.07
N ASN A 167 -7.79 -10.42 5.16
CA ASN A 167 -8.55 -11.30 6.03
C ASN A 167 -9.99 -10.82 6.10
N LEU A 168 -10.90 -11.78 6.24
CA LEU A 168 -12.24 -11.55 6.74
C LEU A 168 -12.29 -12.10 8.16
N ALA A 169 -11.96 -11.27 9.15
CA ALA A 169 -11.92 -11.73 10.54
C ALA A 169 -13.30 -12.23 10.94
N GLY A 170 -13.40 -13.48 11.40
CA GLY A 170 -14.66 -14.15 11.76
C GLY A 170 -15.13 -15.21 10.75
N ALA A 171 -14.44 -15.35 9.61
CA ALA A 171 -14.55 -16.50 8.70
C ALA A 171 -13.19 -17.20 8.62
N ASP A 172 -13.16 -18.48 8.24
CA ASP A 172 -11.91 -19.20 7.87
C ASP A 172 -11.32 -18.71 6.53
N LEU A 173 -11.68 -17.49 6.09
CA LEU A 173 -11.29 -16.86 4.84
C LEU A 173 -10.22 -15.80 5.11
N ALA A 174 -8.98 -16.28 5.15
CA ALA A 174 -7.77 -15.47 5.22
C ALA A 174 -6.88 -15.82 4.03
N GLU A 175 -6.51 -14.82 3.23
CA GLU A 175 -5.49 -15.00 2.19
C GLU A 175 -4.24 -14.20 2.51
N GLU A 176 -3.12 -14.90 2.61
CA GLU A 176 -1.80 -14.33 2.76
C GLU A 176 -1.05 -14.40 1.43
N LYS A 177 -0.51 -13.26 0.99
CA LYS A 177 0.46 -13.19 -0.11
C LYS A 177 1.82 -12.74 0.42
N PRO A 178 2.82 -13.63 0.42
CA PRO A 178 4.21 -13.25 0.64
C PRO A 178 4.81 -12.67 -0.65
N TYR A 179 5.44 -11.51 -0.55
CA TYR A 179 6.27 -10.86 -1.57
C TYR A 179 7.73 -10.91 -1.11
N GLY A 180 8.64 -11.28 -1.99
CA GLY A 180 10.05 -11.30 -1.60
C GLY A 180 10.92 -12.01 -2.61
N SER A 181 12.14 -11.52 -2.80
CA SER A 181 13.14 -12.19 -3.61
C SER A 181 13.83 -13.32 -2.83
N VAL A 182 14.48 -14.23 -3.54
CA VAL A 182 15.24 -15.35 -2.94
C VAL A 182 16.51 -14.85 -2.22
N ALA A 183 16.86 -13.57 -2.36
CA ALA A 183 18.15 -12.99 -1.97
C ALA A 183 18.54 -13.16 -0.48
N GLU A 184 19.86 -13.22 -0.29
CA GLU A 184 20.59 -13.50 0.96
C GLU A 184 20.34 -12.50 2.08
N ILE A 185 20.47 -13.01 3.30
CA ILE A 185 20.38 -12.26 4.55
C ILE A 185 21.67 -11.47 4.74
N VAL A 186 21.60 -10.15 4.78
CA VAL A 186 22.75 -9.31 5.16
C VAL A 186 22.45 -8.70 6.54
N GLY A 187 23.07 -9.26 7.59
CA GLY A 187 22.96 -8.77 8.97
C GLY A 187 21.95 -9.51 9.85
N ASP A 188 22.02 -9.28 11.16
CA ASP A 188 21.22 -9.94 12.21
C ASP A 188 20.14 -9.03 12.84
N LEU A 189 20.23 -7.71 12.64
CA LEU A 189 19.23 -6.74 13.07
C LEU A 189 17.92 -6.88 12.28
N ARG A 190 16.82 -7.19 12.99
CA ARG A 190 15.48 -7.30 12.41
C ARG A 190 14.67 -6.02 12.63
N GLN A 191 14.07 -5.52 11.57
CA GLN A 191 13.09 -4.43 11.66
C GLN A 191 11.79 -4.84 10.98
N ILE A 192 10.67 -4.47 11.60
CA ILE A 192 9.32 -4.74 11.11
C ILE A 192 8.55 -3.43 11.14
N ARG A 193 7.85 -3.14 10.04
CA ARG A 193 6.91 -2.00 9.94
C ARG A 193 5.62 -2.49 9.31
N GLU A 194 4.50 -1.93 9.71
CA GLU A 194 3.22 -2.30 9.15
C GLU A 194 2.26 -1.12 9.06
N PHE A 195 1.27 -1.25 8.18
CA PHE A 195 0.06 -0.45 8.19
C PHE A 195 -1.13 -1.35 7.88
N GLY A 196 -2.31 -0.89 8.32
CA GLY A 196 -3.55 -1.65 8.26
C GLY A 196 -4.63 -0.98 7.41
N LEU A 197 -5.82 -1.58 7.45
CA LEU A 197 -6.99 -1.15 6.69
C LEU A 197 -7.32 0.33 6.91
N ARG A 198 -7.26 0.81 8.16
CA ARG A 198 -7.53 2.22 8.48
C ARG A 198 -6.64 3.18 7.68
N THR A 199 -5.35 2.88 7.56
CA THR A 199 -4.42 3.70 6.78
C THR A 199 -4.84 3.72 5.30
N ILE A 200 -5.19 2.56 4.74
CA ILE A 200 -5.61 2.42 3.35
C ILE A 200 -6.91 3.22 3.09
N LEU A 201 -7.91 3.08 3.97
CA LEU A 201 -9.17 3.80 3.87
C LEU A 201 -8.95 5.33 3.94
N THR A 202 -8.22 5.81 4.94
CA THR A 202 -7.96 7.25 5.10
C THR A 202 -7.19 7.83 3.91
N VAL A 203 -6.21 7.10 3.36
CA VAL A 203 -5.49 7.51 2.15
C VAL A 203 -6.43 7.54 0.95
N GLY A 204 -7.22 6.48 0.71
CA GLY A 204 -8.17 6.43 -0.40
C GLY A 204 -9.22 7.54 -0.34
N GLU A 205 -9.80 7.79 0.85
CA GLU A 205 -10.76 8.87 1.09
C GLU A 205 -10.16 10.24 0.82
N SER A 206 -8.90 10.46 1.20
CA SER A 206 -8.20 11.72 0.93
C SER A 206 -7.98 12.01 -0.56
N LEU A 207 -8.14 11.01 -1.44
CA LEU A 207 -7.97 11.12 -2.89
C LEU A 207 -9.28 11.37 -3.66
N ARG A 208 -10.44 11.45 -2.98
CA ARG A 208 -11.77 11.71 -3.56
C ARG A 208 -11.98 13.20 -3.84
#